data_AF-A0A2N3RBD6-F1
#
_entry.id   AF-A0A2N3RBD6-F1
#
_cell.length_a   1.000
_cell.length_b   1.000
_cell.length_c   1.000
_cell.angle_alpha   90.00
_cell.angle_beta   90.00
_cell.angle_gamma   90.00
#
_symmetry.space_group_name_H-M   'P 1'
#
loop_
_entity.id
_entity.type
_entity.pdbx_description
1 polymer ?
#
loop_
_entity_poly.entity_id
_entity_poly.type
_entity_poly.pdbx_seq_one_letter_code
_entity_poly.pdbx_strand_id
1 'polypeptide(L)' 'MGFFTDDRQYKVVERHFLAPDKVVLNEVTMDEAKQFVRGADSSHDYVIEHV' A
#
# COMPACT_ATOMS: atom_id res chain seq x y z
N MET A 1 1.85 24.92 16.10
CA MET A 1 2.43 23.91 15.19
C MET A 1 2.03 22.54 15.71
N GLY A 2 1.43 21.69 14.88
CA GLY A 2 1.12 20.29 15.24
C GLY A 2 -0.19 19.78 14.65
N PHE A 3 -0.35 19.82 13.32
CA PHE A 3 -1.36 19.00 12.64
C PHE A 3 -0.72 17.63 12.43
N PHE A 4 -0.94 16.71 13.35
CA PHE A 4 -0.75 15.28 13.07
C PHE A 4 -1.95 14.86 12.23
N THR A 5 -1.92 15.21 10.94
CA THR A 5 -2.86 14.66 9.98
C THR A 5 -2.61 13.16 9.97
N ASP A 6 -3.67 12.40 10.27
CA ASP A 6 -3.74 10.96 10.14
C ASP A 6 -3.60 10.62 8.64
N ASP A 7 -2.40 10.81 8.08
CA ASP A 7 -2.06 10.65 6.65
C ASP A 7 -1.91 9.16 6.27
N ARG A 8 -2.08 8.29 7.26
CA ARG A 8 -2.02 6.83 7.20
C ARG A 8 -3.33 6.22 6.71
N GLN A 9 -3.88 6.78 5.63
CA GLN A 9 -5.17 6.39 5.07
C GLN A 9 -5.04 5.50 3.84
N TYR A 10 -3.85 4.91 3.63
CA TYR A 10 -3.60 4.06 2.49
C TYR A 10 -3.23 2.65 2.94
N LYS A 11 -3.54 1.67 2.10
CA LYS A 11 -3.12 0.28 2.23
C LYS A 11 -2.55 -0.19 0.91
N VAL A 12 -1.58 -1.09 0.96
CA VAL A 12 -1.04 -1.76 -0.24
C VAL A 12 -1.62 -3.16 -0.27
N VAL A 13 -2.34 -3.44 -1.34
CA VAL A 13 -2.95 -4.74 -1.60
C VAL A 13 -2.23 -5.36 -2.78
N GLU A 14 -1.73 -6.57 -2.57
CA GLU A 14 -1.14 -7.39 -3.60
C GLU A 14 -2.24 -8.24 -4.22
N ARG A 15 -2.60 -7.93 -5.46
CA ARG A 15 -3.58 -8.69 -6.23
C ARG A 15 -2.90 -9.88 -6.88
N HIS A 16 -3.48 -11.06 -6.64
CA HIS A 16 -3.01 -12.30 -7.21
C HIS A 16 -4.06 -12.88 -8.15
N PHE A 17 -3.62 -13.39 -9.30
CA PHE A 17 -4.53 -13.98 -10.27
C PHE A 17 -5.11 -15.34 -9.82
N LEU A 18 -4.38 -16.06 -8.98
CA LEU A 18 -4.70 -17.44 -8.54
C LEU A 18 -4.90 -17.56 -7.02
N ALA A 19 -4.64 -16.51 -6.26
CA ALA A 19 -4.73 -16.48 -4.81
C ALA A 19 -5.58 -15.27 -4.37
N PRO A 20 -6.20 -15.32 -3.18
CA PRO A 20 -6.94 -14.18 -2.65
C PRO A 20 -6.02 -12.97 -2.49
N ASP A 21 -6.59 -11.78 -2.70
CA ASP A 21 -5.91 -10.51 -2.50
C ASP A 21 -5.31 -10.44 -1.10
N LYS A 22 -4.05 -10.04 -1.02
CA LYS A 22 -3.30 -10.00 0.23
C LYS A 22 -2.98 -8.57 0.60
N VAL A 23 -3.41 -8.14 1.79
CA VAL A 23 -2.99 -6.84 2.34
C VAL A 23 -1.55 -6.99 2.82
N VAL A 24 -0.65 -6.25 2.20
CA VAL A 24 0.79 -6.27 2.52
C VAL A 24 1.15 -5.17 3.50
N LEU A 25 0.52 -4.00 3.34
CA LEU A 25 0.66 -2.86 4.23
C LEU A 25 -0.74 -2.29 4.52
N ASN A 26 -0.98 -1.95 5.78
CA ASN A 26 -2.22 -1.32 6.23
C ASN A 26 -1.90 -0.05 7.02
N GLU A 27 -2.78 0.96 6.92
CA GLU A 27 -2.63 2.24 7.63
C GLU A 27 -1.23 2.88 7.39
N VAL A 28 -0.84 2.95 6.12
CA VAL A 28 0.41 3.58 5.68
C VAL A 28 0.12 4.89 4.95
N THR A 29 1.13 5.75 4.89
CA THR A 29 1.07 6.96 4.08
C THR A 29 1.21 6.65 2.59
N MET A 30 0.78 7.58 1.73
CA MET A 30 0.93 7.45 0.29
C MET A 30 2.41 7.32 -0.14
N ASP A 31 3.34 7.96 0.58
CA ASP A 31 4.77 7.88 0.28
C ASP A 31 5.34 6.49 0.62
N GLU A 32 5.02 5.96 1.80
CA GLU A 32 5.39 4.60 2.21
C GLU A 32 4.84 3.54 1.25
N ALA A 33 3.57 3.68 0.85
CA ALA A 33 2.94 2.80 -0.12
C ALA A 33 3.67 2.83 -1.47
N LYS A 34 4.03 4.01 -1.98
CA LYS A 34 4.79 4.16 -3.23
C LYS A 34 6.20 3.60 -3.13
N GLN A 35 6.89 3.81 -2.02
CA GLN A 35 8.23 3.26 -1.81
C GLN A 35 8.20 1.73 -1.84
N PHE A 36 7.18 1.13 -1.22
CA PHE A 36 6.99 -0.32 -1.24
C PHE A 36 6.77 -0.83 -2.67
N VAL A 37 5.80 -0.27 -3.40
CA VAL A 37 5.52 -0.66 -4.79
C VAL A 37 6.74 -0.48 -5.70
N ARG A 38 7.53 0.57 -5.48
CA ARG A 38 8.74 0.85 -6.27
C ARG A 38 9.90 -0.11 -5.96
N GLY A 39 9.98 -0.61 -4.73
CA GLY A 39 10.99 -1.58 -4.31
C GLY A 39 10.57 -3.03 -4.57
N ALA A 40 9.28 -3.28 -4.72
CA ALA A 40 8.77 -4.62 -4.99
C ALA A 40 8.97 -4.98 -6.47
N ASP A 41 9.45 -6.21 -6.69
CA ASP A 41 9.75 -6.74 -8.02
C ASP A 41 8.47 -6.76 -8.88
N SER A 42 8.55 -6.30 -10.14
CA SER A 42 7.42 -6.11 -11.08
C SER A 42 6.61 -7.38 -11.42
N SER A 43 6.88 -8.50 -10.76
CA SER A 43 6.18 -9.77 -10.97
C SER A 43 4.82 -9.81 -10.28
N HIS A 44 4.53 -8.89 -9.35
CA HIS A 44 3.32 -8.87 -8.55
C HIS A 44 2.52 -7.57 -8.82
N ASP A 45 1.19 -7.67 -8.90
CA ASP A 45 0.30 -6.53 -9.14
C ASP A 45 -0.04 -5.87 -7.80
N TYR A 46 0.78 -4.89 -7.38
CA TYR A 46 0.52 -4.12 -6.17
C TYR A 46 -0.37 -2.91 -6.48
N VAL A 47 -1.49 -2.81 -5.78
CA VAL A 47 -2.45 -1.71 -5.89
C VAL A 47 -2.51 -0.96 -4.55
N ILE A 48 -2.46 0.36 -4.62
CA ILE A 48 -2.61 1.23 -3.46
C ILE A 48 -4.10 1.59 -3.35
N GLU A 49 -4.72 1.21 -2.25
CA GLU A 49 -6.12 1.53 -1.94
C GLU A 49 -6.20 2.51 -0.77
N HIS A 50 -7.22 3.37 -0.78
CA HIS A 50 -7.57 4.23 0.37
C HIS A 50 -8.46 3.42 1.32
N VAL A 51 -8.24 3.53 2.64
CA VAL A 51 -8.92 2.72 3.67
C VAL A 51 -10.25 3.33 4.09
#